data_AF-A0A3G8LZH1-F1
#
_entry.id   AF-A0A3G8LZH1-F1
#
_cell.length_a   1.000
_cell.length_b   1.000
_cell.length_c   1.000
_cell.angle_alpha   90.00
_cell.angle_beta   90.00
_cell.angle_gamma   90.00
#
_symmetry.space_group_name_H-M   'P 1'
#
loop_
_entity.id
_entity.type
_entity.pdbx_description
1 polymer ?
#
loop_
_entity_poly.entity_id
_entity_poly.type
_entity_poly.pdbx_seq_one_letter_code
_entity_poly.pdbx_strand_id
1 'polypeptide(L)' 'MTNKEQGEFSKYCKANCGLDATEVADLAQVPRRTFYDWWKTRRRAVELIVLGLKIERDSK' A
#
# COMPACT_ATOMS: atom_id res chain seq x y z
N MET A 1 6.70 -5.10 -11.92
CA MET A 1 7.14 -3.79 -11.40
C MET A 1 8.65 -3.85 -11.19
N THR A 2 9.40 -2.77 -11.48
CA THR A 2 10.85 -2.71 -11.23
C THR A 2 11.15 -2.47 -9.74
N ASN A 3 12.37 -2.78 -9.27
CA ASN A 3 12.76 -2.54 -7.89
C ASN A 3 12.65 -1.05 -7.49
N LYS A 4 12.89 -0.13 -8.43
CA LYS A 4 12.72 1.31 -8.20
C LYS A 4 11.26 1.67 -7.92
N GLU A 5 10.35 1.20 -8.77
CA GLU A 5 8.92 1.46 -8.62
C GLU A 5 8.35 0.83 -7.33
N GLN A 6 8.83 -0.36 -6.94
CA GLN A 6 8.47 -0.98 -5.67
C GLN A 6 8.95 -0.11 -4.49
N GLY A 7 10.15 0.46 -4.57
CA GLY A 7 10.68 1.37 -3.57
C GLY A 7 9.87 2.68 -3.47
N GLU A 8 9.47 3.26 -4.60
CA GLU A 8 8.61 4.45 -4.63
C GLU A 8 7.22 4.17 -4.02
N PHE A 9 6.63 3.02 -4.34
CA PHE A 9 5.37 2.62 -3.74
C PHE A 9 5.48 2.38 -2.24
N SER A 10 6.55 1.72 -1.79
CA SER A 10 6.81 1.53 -0.35
C SER A 10 6.98 2.85 0.39
N LYS A 11 7.67 3.83 -0.20
CA LYS A 11 7.77 5.20 0.34
C LYS A 11 6.41 5.88 0.42
N TYR A 12 5.57 5.71 -0.60
CA TYR A 12 4.20 6.23 -0.60
C TYR A 12 3.39 5.65 0.57
N CYS A 13 3.41 4.34 0.79
CA CYS A 13 2.71 3.73 1.92
C CYS A 13 3.22 4.28 3.27
N LYS A 14 4.55 4.37 3.46
CA LYS A 14 5.14 4.87 4.71
C LYS A 14 4.72 6.31 5.00
N ALA A 15 4.73 7.17 3.99
CA ALA A 15 4.33 8.56 4.14
C ALA A 15 2.85 8.75 4.51
N ASN A 16 1.98 7.83 4.07
CA ASN A 16 0.53 7.98 4.25
C ASN A 16 -0.03 7.23 5.46
N CYS A 17 0.50 6.05 5.78
CA CYS A 17 -0.04 5.20 6.85
C CYS A 17 1.03 4.65 7.81
N GLY A 18 2.30 5.04 7.65
CA GLY A 18 3.41 4.59 8.51
C GLY A 18 3.90 3.17 8.24
N LEU A 19 3.32 2.48 7.26
CA LEU A 19 3.60 1.09 6.90
C LEU A 19 4.26 0.99 5.52
N ASP A 20 5.12 0.01 5.30
CA ASP A 20 5.64 -0.30 3.99
C ASP A 20 4.61 -1.04 3.10
N ALA A 21 4.90 -1.13 1.80
CA ALA A 21 3.97 -1.76 0.85
C ALA A 21 3.69 -3.25 1.14
N THR A 22 4.61 -3.94 1.79
CA THR A 22 4.48 -5.34 2.21
C THR A 22 3.51 -5.44 3.38
N GLU A 23 3.71 -4.62 4.40
CA GLU A 23 2.85 -4.56 5.59
C GLU A 23 1.42 -4.16 5.23
N VAL A 24 1.26 -3.18 4.32
CA VAL A 24 -0.06 -2.79 3.81
C VAL A 24 -0.74 -3.95 3.08
N ALA A 25 -0.02 -4.67 2.22
CA ALA A 25 -0.57 -5.80 1.48
C ALA A 25 -1.03 -6.92 2.44
N ASP A 26 -0.22 -7.22 3.45
CA ASP A 26 -0.50 -8.26 4.44
C ASP A 26 -1.74 -7.89 5.29
N LEU A 27 -1.85 -6.63 5.76
CA LEU A 27 -3.02 -6.16 6.52
C LEU A 27 -4.29 -6.08 5.69
N ALA A 28 -4.18 -5.64 4.43
CA ALA A 28 -5.28 -5.59 3.49
C ALA A 28 -5.69 -6.98 2.96
N GLN A 29 -4.96 -8.03 3.35
CA GLN A 29 -5.15 -9.41 2.87
C GLN A 29 -5.11 -9.52 1.34
N VAL A 30 -4.26 -8.69 0.70
CA VAL A 30 -4.02 -8.73 -0.74
C VAL A 30 -2.66 -9.38 -0.99
N PRO A 31 -2.54 -10.37 -1.89
CA PRO A 31 -1.24 -10.93 -2.23
C PRO A 31 -0.28 -9.84 -2.69
N ARG A 32 0.92 -9.79 -2.11
CA ARG A 32 1.92 -8.73 -2.35
C ARG A 32 2.13 -8.45 -3.84
N ARG A 33 2.31 -9.51 -4.65
CA ARG A 33 2.47 -9.38 -6.11
C ARG A 33 1.28 -8.67 -6.75
N THR A 34 0.06 -9.08 -6.41
CA THR A 34 -1.18 -8.44 -6.86
C THR A 34 -1.23 -6.99 -6.43
N PHE A 35 -0.81 -6.69 -5.19
CA PHE A 35 -0.81 -5.33 -4.66
C PHE A 35 0.14 -4.41 -5.41
N TYR A 36 1.35 -4.88 -5.73
CA TYR A 36 2.27 -4.15 -6.62
C TYR A 36 1.70 -3.96 -8.03
N ASP A 37 1.07 -4.98 -8.61
CA ASP A 37 0.46 -4.87 -9.94
C ASP A 37 -0.74 -3.89 -9.93
N TRP A 38 -1.48 -3.83 -8.84
CA TRP A 38 -2.59 -2.90 -8.64
C TRP A 38 -2.14 -1.46 -8.49
N TRP A 39 -0.95 -1.19 -7.95
CA TRP A 39 -0.44 0.17 -7.91
C TRP A 39 -0.32 0.80 -9.30
N LYS A 40 -0.04 0.00 -10.34
CA LYS A 40 0.00 0.45 -11.74
C LYS A 40 -1.37 0.47 -12.42
N THR A 41 -2.20 -0.54 -12.16
CA THR A 41 -3.42 -0.81 -12.93
C THR A 41 -4.71 -0.35 -12.26
N ARG A 42 -4.69 -0.22 -10.93
CA ARG A 42 -5.83 0.04 -10.04
C ARG A 42 -5.43 1.00 -8.92
N ARG A 43 -4.64 2.03 -9.26
CA ARG A 43 -4.02 2.96 -8.29
C ARG A 43 -5.01 3.49 -7.26
N ARG A 44 -6.20 3.89 -7.71
CA ARG A 44 -7.26 4.42 -6.84
C ARG A 44 -7.69 3.44 -5.73
N ALA A 45 -7.79 2.14 -6.03
CA ALA A 45 -8.14 1.14 -5.03
C ALA A 45 -7.05 1.00 -3.97
N VAL A 46 -5.78 1.02 -4.40
CA VAL A 46 -4.63 0.98 -3.49
C VAL A 46 -4.58 2.21 -2.58
N GLU A 47 -4.81 3.41 -3.14
CA GLU A 47 -4.86 4.65 -2.34
C GLU A 47 -5.95 4.59 -1.27
N LEU A 48 -7.13 4.05 -1.60
CA LEU A 48 -8.22 3.88 -0.64
C LEU A 48 -7.89 2.86 0.46
N ILE A 49 -7.22 1.76 0.12
CA ILE A 49 -6.73 0.78 1.11
C ILE A 49 -5.74 1.44 2.08
N VAL A 50 -4.76 2.18 1.56
CA VAL A 50 -3.75 2.89 2.38
C VAL A 50 -4.40 3.91 3.31
N LEU A 51 -5.37 4.69 2.80
CA LEU A 51 -6.12 5.66 3.61
C LEU A 51 -6.98 4.97 4.67
N GLY A 52 -7.63 3.85 4.35
CA GLY A 52 -8.42 3.07 5.30
C GLY A 52 -7.58 2.58 6.48
N LEU A 53 -6.42 1.98 6.19
CA LEU A 53 -5.49 1.52 7.24
C LEU A 53 -4.95 2.67 8.11
N LYS A 54 -4.73 3.86 7.53
CA LYS A 54 -4.38 5.04 8.32
C LYS A 54 -5.46 5.36 9.35
N ILE A 55 -6.71 5.45 8.90
CA ILE A 55 -7.86 5.80 9.76
C ILE A 55 -8.05 4.74 10.85
N GLU A 56 -7.96 3.44 10.52
CA GLU A 56 -8.07 2.35 11.50
C GLU A 56 -7.00 2.40 12.58
N ARG A 57 -5.79 2.87 12.25
CA ARG A 57 -4.70 3.05 13.22
C ARG A 57 -4.88 4.30 14.07
N ASP A 58 -5.25 5.42 13.45
CA ASP A 58 -5.45 6.69 14.16
C ASP A 58 -6.68 6.64 15.11
N SER A 59 -7.60 5.69 14.89
CA SER A 59 -8.79 5.48 15.72
C SER A 59 -8.61 4.49 16.88
N LYS A 60 -7.40 3.94 17.07
CA LYS A 60 -7.03 3.05 18.18
C LYS A 60 -6.15 3.77 19.19
#